data_AF-A0A4R9JNI0-F1
#
_entry.id   AF-A0A4R9JNI0-F1
#
_cell.length_a   1.000
_cell.length_b   1.000
_cell.length_c   1.000
_cell.angle_alpha   90.00
_cell.angle_beta   90.00
_cell.angle_gamma   90.00
#
_symmetry.space_group_name_H-M   'P 1'
#
loop_
_entity.id
_entity.type
_entity.pdbx_description
1 polymer ?
#
loop_
_entity_poly.entity_id
_entity_poly.type
_entity_poly.pdbx_seq_one_letter_code
_entity_poly.pdbx_strand_id
1 'polypeptide(L)'
;MILEIEKVKNVWHDVKDILSVPHTEKQYRKLVKVLDELIDEVGNDEKHQLAPLLETVGNLIEEYENDHFIQPNAEPIEVLKFLMEENNLTQKDLNILGSQGVVSEILNGKRDLNVRQIKALAEKFRVSPSVFI
;
A
#
# COMPACT_ATOMS: atom_id res chain seq x y z
N MET A 1 -16.95 30.39 -8.63
CA MET A 1 -15.50 30.69 -8.68
C MET A 1 -15.02 31.72 -7.66
N ILE A 2 -15.14 33.04 -7.82
CA ILE A 2 -14.55 34.00 -6.84
C ILE A 2 -15.15 33.84 -5.43
N LEU A 3 -16.46 33.63 -5.32
CA LEU A 3 -17.17 33.45 -4.05
C LEU A 3 -16.80 32.16 -3.29
N GLU A 4 -16.42 31.10 -3.98
CA GLU A 4 -16.06 29.82 -3.34
C GLU A 4 -14.65 29.89 -2.76
N ILE A 5 -13.72 30.49 -3.49
CA ILE A 5 -12.35 30.72 -3.02
C ILE A 5 -12.36 31.63 -1.78
N GLU A 6 -13.20 32.66 -1.73
CA GLU A 6 -13.33 33.51 -0.53
C GLU A 6 -13.84 32.74 0.70
N LYS A 7 -14.79 31.81 0.54
CA LYS A 7 -15.23 30.93 1.63
C LYS A 7 -14.08 30.05 2.14
N VAL A 8 -13.31 29.46 1.23
CA VAL A 8 -12.16 28.61 1.58
C VAL A 8 -11.07 29.43 2.26
N LYS A 9 -10.72 30.62 1.75
CA LYS A 9 -9.71 31.49 2.36
C LYS A 9 -9.95 31.77 3.84
N ASN A 10 -11.20 31.94 4.23
CA ASN A 10 -11.58 32.24 5.62
C ASN A 10 -11.31 31.09 6.59
N VAL A 11 -11.29 29.84 6.10
CA VAL A 11 -11.06 28.65 6.93
C VAL A 11 -9.74 27.96 6.62
N TRP A 12 -9.05 28.35 5.54
CA TRP A 12 -7.85 27.68 5.03
C TRP A 12 -6.74 27.62 6.07
N HIS A 13 -6.57 28.68 6.88
CA HIS A 13 -5.55 28.69 7.92
C HIS A 13 -5.68 27.50 8.89
N ASP A 14 -6.91 27.11 9.20
CA ASP A 14 -7.23 26.07 10.18
C ASP A 14 -7.14 24.67 9.59
N VAL A 15 -7.42 24.52 8.28
CA VAL A 15 -7.51 23.21 7.61
C VAL A 15 -6.35 22.88 6.69
N LYS A 16 -5.47 23.83 6.34
CA LYS A 16 -4.36 23.60 5.40
C LYS A 16 -3.45 22.45 5.81
N ASP A 17 -3.29 22.24 7.12
CA ASP A 17 -2.42 21.22 7.69
C ASP A 17 -2.96 19.80 7.51
N ILE A 18 -4.25 19.65 7.20
CA ILE A 18 -4.92 18.35 6.96
C ILE A 18 -5.32 18.19 5.49
N LEU A 19 -5.41 19.29 4.72
CA LEU A 19 -5.82 19.32 3.32
C LEU A 19 -4.67 19.70 2.36
N SER A 20 -3.42 19.43 2.74
CA SER A 20 -2.25 19.59 1.88
C SER A 20 -1.39 18.33 1.93
N VAL A 21 -0.71 18.03 0.82
CA VAL A 21 0.28 16.94 0.77
C VAL A 21 1.33 17.21 1.86
N PRO A 22 1.64 16.23 2.73
CA PRO A 22 2.68 16.43 3.73
C PRO A 22 4.04 16.53 3.02
N HIS A 23 4.93 17.36 3.54
CA HIS A 23 6.30 17.50 2.99
C HIS A 23 7.37 17.17 4.03
N THR A 24 6.95 16.73 5.21
CA THR A 24 7.81 16.33 6.32
C THR A 24 7.20 15.15 7.03
N GLU A 25 8.04 14.31 7.63
CA GLU A 25 7.58 13.14 8.40
C GLU A 25 6.61 13.54 9.53
N LYS A 26 6.83 14.71 10.15
CA LYS A 26 5.94 15.24 11.19
C LYS A 26 4.53 15.54 10.66
N GLN A 27 4.43 16.12 9.47
CA GLN A 27 3.13 16.39 8.84
C GLN A 27 2.46 15.08 8.42
N TYR A 28 3.22 14.15 7.84
CA TYR A 28 2.74 12.81 7.50
C TYR A 28 2.13 12.09 8.71
N ARG A 29 2.87 12.00 9.83
CA ARG A 29 2.36 11.36 11.06
C ARG A 29 1.10 12.04 11.62
N LYS A 30 0.98 13.37 11.45
CA LYS A 30 -0.23 14.11 11.82
C LYS A 30 -1.42 13.70 10.94
N LEU A 31 -1.21 13.60 9.62
CA LEU A 31 -2.26 13.17 8.69
C LEU A 31 -2.69 11.72 8.93
N VAL A 32 -1.75 10.80 9.18
CA VAL A 32 -2.07 9.40 9.52
C VAL A 32 -2.99 9.33 10.74
N LYS A 33 -2.68 10.10 11.79
CA LYS A 33 -3.55 10.17 12.97
C LYS A 33 -4.95 10.71 12.64
N VAL A 34 -5.03 11.72 11.77
CA VAL A 34 -6.34 12.25 11.31
C VAL A 34 -7.10 11.22 10.49
N LEU A 35 -6.41 10.43 9.67
CA LEU A 35 -7.02 9.33 8.93
C LEU A 35 -7.62 8.29 9.87
N ASP A 36 -6.90 7.90 10.93
CA ASP A 36 -7.42 6.98 11.96
C ASP A 36 -8.70 7.52 12.61
N GLU A 37 -8.70 8.80 13.02
CA GLU A 37 -9.88 9.46 13.59
C GLU A 37 -11.06 9.52 12.60
N LEU A 38 -10.79 9.71 11.31
CA LEU A 38 -11.81 9.70 10.25
C LEU A 38 -12.37 8.29 10.00
N ILE A 39 -11.55 7.24 10.07
CA ILE A 39 -12.00 5.85 9.95
C ILE A 39 -12.97 5.51 11.08
N ASP A 40 -12.63 5.90 12.31
CA ASP A 40 -13.49 5.68 13.48
C ASP A 40 -14.82 6.43 13.36
N GLU A 41 -14.80 7.68 12.86
CA GLU A 41 -16.00 8.52 12.71
C GLU A 41 -16.89 8.06 11.53
N VAL A 42 -16.31 7.73 10.38
CA VAL A 42 -17.05 7.24 9.20
C VAL A 42 -17.58 5.83 9.43
N GLY A 43 -16.78 4.98 10.08
CA GLY A 43 -17.10 3.57 10.30
C GLY A 43 -17.47 2.85 9.00
N ASN A 44 -18.58 2.10 9.02
CA ASN A 44 -19.09 1.35 7.87
C ASN A 44 -20.12 2.12 7.03
N ASP A 45 -20.31 3.43 7.27
CA ASP A 45 -21.23 4.25 6.49
C ASP A 45 -20.52 4.91 5.30
N GLU A 46 -20.55 4.22 4.15
CA GLU A 46 -20.00 4.75 2.90
C GLU A 46 -20.66 6.06 2.44
N LYS A 47 -21.83 6.43 2.98
CA LYS A 47 -22.54 7.69 2.66
C LYS A 47 -22.30 8.77 3.69
N HIS A 48 -21.41 8.55 4.66
CA HIS A 48 -21.09 9.52 5.69
C HIS A 48 -20.59 10.84 5.06
N GLN A 49 -20.98 11.98 5.64
CA GLN A 49 -20.62 13.29 5.11
C GLN A 49 -19.10 13.53 5.03
N LEU A 50 -18.33 12.81 5.85
CA LEU A 50 -16.86 12.87 5.88
C LEU A 50 -16.18 11.80 5.02
N ALA A 51 -16.92 10.89 4.38
CA ALA A 51 -16.32 9.88 3.49
C ALA A 51 -15.45 10.49 2.37
N PRO A 52 -15.85 11.60 1.71
CA PRO A 52 -14.97 12.27 0.75
C PRO A 52 -13.70 12.87 1.37
N LEU A 53 -13.76 13.29 2.65
CA LEU A 53 -12.60 13.80 3.37
C LEU A 53 -11.63 12.66 3.72
N LEU A 54 -12.16 11.51 4.15
CA LEU A 54 -11.38 10.29 4.38
C LEU A 54 -10.61 9.88 3.13
N GLU A 55 -11.29 9.81 1.98
CA GLU A 55 -10.66 9.52 0.69
C GLU A 55 -9.57 10.56 0.34
N THR A 56 -9.88 11.85 0.50
CA THR A 56 -8.94 12.92 0.21
C THR A 56 -7.68 12.82 1.06
N VAL A 57 -7.82 12.63 2.38
CA VAL A 57 -6.68 12.51 3.30
C VAL A 57 -5.84 11.26 2.96
N GLY A 58 -6.49 10.13 2.63
CA GLY A 58 -5.81 8.92 2.17
C GLY A 58 -4.93 9.17 0.95
N ASN A 59 -5.45 9.86 -0.06
CA ASN A 59 -4.69 10.19 -1.27
C ASN A 59 -3.51 11.14 -0.99
N LEU A 60 -3.67 12.10 -0.07
CA LEU A 60 -2.57 13.00 0.33
C LEU A 60 -1.44 12.26 1.07
N ILE A 61 -1.80 11.26 1.87
CA ILE A 61 -0.83 10.38 2.54
C ILE A 61 -0.11 9.54 1.48
N GLU A 62 -0.85 8.88 0.58
CA GLU A 62 -0.30 8.05 -0.49
C GLU A 62 0.71 8.82 -1.36
N GLU A 63 0.42 10.07 -1.72
CA GLU A 63 1.35 10.92 -2.50
C GLU A 63 2.69 11.11 -1.78
N TYR A 64 2.66 11.39 -0.47
CA TYR A 64 3.89 11.50 0.31
C TYR A 64 4.62 10.15 0.41
N GLU A 65 3.87 9.07 0.60
CA GLU A 65 4.44 7.74 0.70
C GLU A 65 5.15 7.34 -0.59
N ASN A 66 4.55 7.58 -1.76
CA ASN A 66 5.16 7.28 -3.05
C ASN A 66 6.51 8.00 -3.27
N ASP A 67 6.68 9.20 -2.71
CA ASP A 67 7.92 9.98 -2.83
C ASP A 67 8.98 9.63 -1.75
N HIS A 68 8.55 9.24 -0.55
CA HIS A 68 9.43 9.14 0.63
C HIS A 68 9.65 7.72 1.13
N PHE A 69 8.66 6.86 0.94
CA PHE A 69 8.81 5.44 1.12
C PHE A 69 8.94 4.86 -0.28
N ILE A 70 10.09 4.25 -0.55
CA ILE A 70 10.11 3.18 -1.53
C ILE A 70 9.02 2.24 -0.98
N GLN A 71 7.86 2.13 -1.66
CA GLN A 71 6.89 1.05 -1.41
C GLN A 71 7.77 -0.13 -1.10
N PRO A 72 7.69 -0.76 0.09
CA PRO A 72 8.67 -1.74 0.44
C PRO A 72 8.71 -2.66 -0.75
N ASN A 73 9.84 -2.62 -1.48
CA ASN A 73 10.25 -3.72 -2.31
C ASN A 73 10.52 -4.76 -1.23
N ALA A 74 9.44 -5.30 -0.66
CA ALA A 74 9.46 -6.56 0.00
C ALA A 74 10.07 -7.40 -1.09
N GLU A 75 11.32 -7.77 -0.86
CA GLU A 75 12.09 -8.57 -1.80
C GLU A 75 11.12 -9.63 -2.32
N PRO A 76 11.06 -9.93 -3.62
CA PRO A 76 10.04 -10.83 -4.19
C PRO A 76 9.81 -12.13 -3.38
N ILE A 77 10.86 -12.55 -2.66
CA ILE A 77 10.88 -13.60 -1.63
C ILE A 77 10.02 -13.35 -0.39
N GLU A 78 10.05 -12.17 0.20
CA GLU A 78 9.24 -11.83 1.38
C GLU A 78 7.75 -11.77 0.99
N VAL A 79 7.43 -11.23 -0.20
CA VAL A 79 6.07 -11.31 -0.76
C VAL A 79 5.65 -12.77 -0.97
N LEU A 80 6.54 -13.60 -1.52
CA LEU A 80 6.27 -15.02 -1.69
C LEU A 80 6.05 -15.74 -0.35
N LYS A 81 6.87 -15.48 0.67
CA LYS A 81 6.74 -16.09 2.01
C LYS A 81 5.42 -15.68 2.68
N PHE A 82 5.07 -14.41 2.60
CA PHE A 82 3.79 -13.90 3.10
C PHE A 82 2.61 -14.61 2.42
N LEU A 83 2.62 -14.68 1.09
CA LEU A 83 1.57 -15.38 0.33
C LEU A 83 1.52 -16.88 0.63
N MET A 84 2.66 -17.52 0.91
CA MET A 84 2.70 -18.90 1.36
C MET A 84 2.03 -19.06 2.73
N GLU A 85 2.33 -18.19 3.69
CA GLU A 85 1.77 -18.23 5.04
C GLU A 85 0.25 -18.04 5.02
N GLU A 86 -0.23 -17.00 4.34
CA GLU A 86 -1.66 -16.69 4.20
C GLU A 86 -2.46 -17.83 3.53
N ASN A 87 -1.81 -18.57 2.62
CA ASN A 87 -2.43 -19.70 1.91
C ASN A 87 -2.13 -21.07 2.54
N ASN A 88 -1.47 -21.12 3.72
CA ASN A 88 -1.02 -22.35 4.38
C ASN A 88 -0.21 -23.28 3.46
N LEU A 89 0.61 -22.70 2.58
CA LEU A 89 1.45 -23.43 1.63
C LEU A 89 2.84 -23.66 2.19
N THR A 90 3.38 -24.85 1.92
CA THR A 90 4.77 -25.17 2.22
C THR A 90 5.63 -25.11 0.97
N GLN A 91 6.95 -25.19 1.14
CA GLN A 91 7.89 -25.27 0.02
C GLN A 91 7.56 -26.43 -0.97
N LYS A 92 6.97 -27.51 -0.48
CA LYS A 92 6.59 -28.68 -1.30
C LYS A 92 5.47 -28.34 -2.29
N ASP A 93 4.65 -27.34 -1.98
CA ASP A 93 3.48 -26.93 -2.75
C ASP A 93 3.82 -25.91 -3.86
N LEU A 94 5.08 -25.49 -3.94
CA LEU A 94 5.62 -24.56 -4.95
C LEU A 94 6.38 -25.27 -6.08
N ASN A 95 5.96 -26.48 -6.44
CA ASN A 95 6.51 -27.23 -7.58
C ASN A 95 6.45 -26.46 -8.93
N ILE A 96 5.55 -25.48 -9.06
CA ILE A 96 5.47 -24.57 -10.21
C ILE A 96 6.77 -23.77 -10.46
N LEU A 97 7.59 -23.57 -9.42
CA LEU A 97 8.86 -22.86 -9.51
C LEU A 97 9.98 -23.75 -10.05
N GLY A 98 9.88 -25.08 -9.88
CA GLY A 98 10.89 -26.04 -10.32
C GLY A 98 11.11 -27.17 -9.31
N SER A 99 12.31 -27.75 -9.32
CA SER A 99 12.69 -28.78 -8.35
C SER A 99 12.75 -28.21 -6.93
N GLN A 100 12.61 -29.06 -5.91
CA GLN A 100 12.66 -28.63 -4.51
C GLN A 100 13.96 -27.89 -4.14
N GLY A 101 15.08 -28.21 -4.79
CA GLY A 101 16.34 -27.47 -4.66
C GLY A 101 16.23 -26.02 -5.16
N VAL A 102 15.61 -25.82 -6.34
CA VAL A 102 15.38 -24.48 -6.90
C VAL A 102 14.44 -23.66 -6.02
N VAL A 103 13.36 -24.26 -5.51
CA VAL A 103 12.46 -23.58 -4.57
C VAL A 103 13.22 -23.15 -3.31
N SER A 104 14.09 -24.02 -2.78
CA SER A 104 14.91 -23.71 -1.60
C SER A 104 15.86 -22.55 -1.85
N GLU A 105 16.57 -22.58 -2.99
CA GLU A 105 17.50 -21.51 -3.37
C GLU A 105 16.79 -20.16 -3.49
N ILE A 106 15.59 -20.16 -4.08
CA ILE A 106 14.74 -18.97 -4.17
C ILE A 106 14.33 -18.52 -2.77
N LEU A 107 13.68 -19.35 -1.96
CA LEU A 107 13.19 -18.91 -0.63
C LEU A 107 14.31 -18.44 0.32
N ASN A 108 15.55 -18.89 0.10
CA ASN A 108 16.74 -18.47 0.85
C ASN A 108 17.51 -17.31 0.21
N GLY A 109 17.02 -16.70 -0.88
CA GLY A 109 17.67 -15.55 -1.54
C GLY A 109 18.97 -15.88 -2.27
N LYS A 110 19.23 -17.17 -2.54
CA LYS A 110 20.40 -17.61 -3.34
C LYS A 110 20.16 -17.52 -4.84
N ARG A 111 18.90 -17.36 -5.24
CA ARG A 111 18.48 -17.34 -6.64
C ARG A 111 17.26 -16.47 -6.84
N ASP A 112 17.30 -15.62 -7.86
CA ASP A 112 16.17 -14.76 -8.21
C ASP A 112 15.07 -15.53 -8.95
N LEU A 113 13.84 -15.02 -8.81
CA LEU A 113 12.71 -15.45 -9.62
C LEU A 113 12.93 -15.00 -11.08
N ASN A 114 12.66 -15.89 -12.03
CA ASN A 114 12.61 -15.52 -13.44
C ASN A 114 11.19 -15.12 -13.88
N VAL A 115 11.09 -14.45 -15.03
CA VAL A 115 9.81 -13.97 -15.59
C VAL A 115 8.75 -15.08 -15.73
N ARG A 116 9.14 -16.30 -16.06
CA ARG A 116 8.18 -17.44 -16.16
C ARG A 116 7.62 -17.80 -14.78
N GLN A 117 8.48 -17.83 -13.76
CA GLN A 117 8.09 -18.11 -12.38
C GLN A 117 7.21 -17.00 -11.80
N ILE A 118 7.56 -15.73 -12.04
CA ILE A 118 6.78 -14.57 -11.63
C ILE A 118 5.35 -14.66 -12.18
N LYS A 119 5.18 -14.96 -13.47
CA LYS A 119 3.86 -15.15 -14.08
C LYS A 119 3.08 -16.29 -13.43
N ALA A 120 3.72 -17.43 -13.19
CA ALA A 120 3.07 -18.57 -12.56
C ALA A 120 2.63 -18.29 -11.10
N LEU A 121 3.42 -17.51 -10.35
CA LEU A 121 3.06 -17.08 -9.00
C LEU A 121 1.91 -16.08 -9.01
N ALA A 122 1.97 -15.08 -9.90
CA ALA A 122 0.91 -14.10 -10.09
C ALA A 122 -0.44 -14.77 -10.40
N GLU A 123 -0.45 -15.77 -11.30
CA GLU A 123 -1.66 -16.55 -11.61
C GLU A 123 -2.14 -17.39 -10.42
N LYS A 124 -1.22 -18.07 -9.71
CA LYS A 124 -1.56 -18.93 -8.56
C LYS A 124 -2.18 -18.12 -7.41
N PHE A 125 -1.60 -16.97 -7.09
CA PHE A 125 -2.03 -16.12 -5.97
C PHE A 125 -3.02 -15.03 -6.37
N ARG A 126 -3.32 -14.88 -7.67
CA ARG A 126 -4.22 -13.85 -8.22
C ARG A 126 -3.79 -12.43 -7.84
N VAL A 127 -2.49 -12.16 -7.94
CA VAL A 127 -1.87 -10.85 -7.67
C VAL A 127 -1.20 -10.30 -8.93
N SER A 128 -0.90 -9.01 -8.95
CA SER A 128 -0.13 -8.41 -10.05
C SER A 128 1.29 -8.99 -10.10
N PRO A 129 1.85 -9.34 -11.28
CA PRO A 129 3.25 -9.76 -11.42
C PRO A 129 4.27 -8.76 -10.84
N SER A 130 3.91 -7.48 -10.77
CA SER A 130 4.78 -6.41 -10.26
C SER A 130 5.19 -6.58 -8.81
N VAL A 131 4.45 -7.35 -8.01
CA VAL A 131 4.79 -7.60 -6.59
C VAL A 131 5.99 -8.55 -6.44
N PHE A 132 6.46 -9.17 -7.53
CA PHE A 132 7.60 -10.09 -7.54
C PHE A 132 8.76 -9.58 -8.40
N ILE A 133 8.80 -8.29 -8.72
CA ILE A 133 9.82 -7.64 -9.58
C ILE A 133 10.71 -6.73 -8.73
#